data_AF-A0A0F7K0K8-F1
#
_entry.id   AF-A0A0F7K0K8-F1
#
_cell.length_a   1.000
_cell.length_b   1.000
_cell.length_c   1.000
_cell.angle_alpha   90.00
_cell.angle_beta   90.00
_cell.angle_gamma   90.00
#
_symmetry.space_group_name_H-M   'P 1'
#
loop_
_entity.id
_entity.type
_entity.pdbx_description
1 polymer ?
#
loop_
_entity_poly.entity_id
_entity_poly.type
_entity_poly.pdbx_seq_one_letter_code
_entity_poly.pdbx_strand_id
1 'polypeptide(L)'
;MGGRHWQEIRALFTDTRTAEQEREQIRAAIALMEQQVGEQTGSWRDLAKNDGDGSEIGQLDCIAESTNTTIYLKLLAQDRLLRWHQVTERRRRNPWLFNIHWTATIMEIQSRQEYAVDSWFFANGHPPVIQPIEAWLAGQDFGPK
;
A
#
# COMPACT_ATOMS: atom_id res chain seq x y z
N MET A 1 3.36 -13.78 10.11
CA MET A 1 4.11 -14.33 8.97
C MET A 1 5.16 -15.32 9.48
N GLY A 2 5.26 -16.49 8.86
CA GLY A 2 6.36 -17.44 9.14
C GLY A 2 7.70 -16.93 8.61
N GLY A 3 8.81 -17.47 9.11
CA GLY A 3 10.16 -17.01 8.76
C GLY A 3 10.50 -17.08 7.26
N ARG A 4 9.93 -18.05 6.53
CA ARG A 4 10.12 -18.18 5.07
C ARG A 4 9.47 -17.04 4.29
N HIS A 5 8.22 -16.71 4.61
CA HIS A 5 7.48 -15.61 3.98
C HIS A 5 8.22 -14.28 4.11
N TRP A 6 8.83 -14.01 5.27
CA TRP A 6 9.58 -12.78 5.49
C TRP A 6 10.93 -12.75 4.74
N GLN A 7 11.57 -13.91 4.51
CA GLN A 7 12.78 -13.97 3.69
C GLN A 7 12.50 -13.58 2.23
N GLU A 8 11.35 -13.99 1.68
CA GLU A 8 10.92 -13.58 0.34
C GLU A 8 10.72 -12.06 0.27
N ILE A 9 10.11 -11.45 1.31
CA ILE A 9 9.96 -10.00 1.41
C ILE A 9 11.33 -9.30 1.43
N ARG A 10 12.28 -9.76 2.24
CA ARG A 10 13.64 -9.19 2.28
C ARG A 10 14.36 -9.28 0.93
N ALA A 11 14.14 -10.36 0.18
CA ALA A 11 14.76 -10.56 -1.13
C ALA A 11 14.30 -9.54 -2.18
N LEU A 12 13.16 -8.87 -1.98
CA LEU A 12 12.70 -7.79 -2.87
C LEU A 12 13.53 -6.50 -2.74
N PHE A 13 14.22 -6.30 -1.60
CA PHE A 13 14.95 -5.06 -1.29
C PHE A 13 16.46 -5.16 -1.56
N THR A 14 16.87 -5.96 -2.53
CA THR A 14 18.29 -6.02 -2.97
C THR A 14 18.64 -4.82 -3.84
N ASP A 15 19.81 -4.22 -3.64
CA ASP A 15 20.36 -3.15 -4.50
C ASP A 15 19.47 -1.89 -4.66
N THR A 16 18.71 -1.48 -3.64
CA THR A 16 17.88 -0.25 -3.67
C THR A 16 18.73 1.03 -3.72
N ARG A 17 18.96 1.61 -4.90
CA ARG A 17 19.85 2.76 -5.10
C ARG A 17 19.14 4.10 -5.23
N THR A 18 17.82 4.12 -5.42
CA THR A 18 17.04 5.36 -5.53
C THR A 18 15.70 5.26 -4.81
N ALA A 19 15.07 6.41 -4.55
CA ALA A 19 13.72 6.49 -4.00
C ALA A 19 12.69 5.84 -4.96
N GLU A 20 12.82 6.06 -6.26
CA GLU A 20 11.97 5.43 -7.28
C GLU A 20 12.03 3.90 -7.18
N GLN A 21 13.24 3.35 -7.09
CA GLN A 21 13.43 1.90 -6.96
C GLN A 21 12.83 1.37 -5.66
N GLU A 22 12.99 2.10 -4.54
CA GLU A 22 12.36 1.70 -3.28
C GLU A 22 10.84 1.69 -3.38
N ARG A 23 10.22 2.65 -4.09
CA ARG A 23 8.77 2.64 -4.31
C ARG A 23 8.33 1.41 -5.11
N GLU A 24 9.06 1.01 -6.14
CA GLU A 24 8.75 -0.22 -6.90
C GLU A 24 8.94 -1.49 -6.06
N GLN A 25 9.92 -1.53 -5.16
CA GLN A 25 10.09 -2.64 -4.22
C GLN A 25 8.99 -2.67 -3.16
N ILE A 26 8.56 -1.51 -2.66
CA ILE A 26 7.39 -1.39 -1.78
C ILE A 26 6.15 -1.94 -2.48
N ARG A 27 5.92 -1.59 -3.75
CA ARG A 27 4.80 -2.13 -4.53
C ARG A 27 4.78 -3.66 -4.54
N ALA A 28 5.92 -4.27 -4.90
CA ALA A 28 6.06 -5.71 -4.94
C ALA A 28 5.87 -6.35 -3.55
N ALA A 29 6.41 -5.71 -2.51
CA ALA A 29 6.35 -6.22 -1.15
C ALA A 29 4.92 -6.19 -0.58
N ILE A 30 4.17 -5.10 -0.79
CA ILE A 30 2.77 -5.01 -0.36
C ILE A 30 1.92 -6.08 -1.06
N ALA A 31 2.04 -6.22 -2.38
CA ALA A 31 1.36 -7.27 -3.14
C ALA A 31 1.66 -8.67 -2.58
N LEU A 32 2.93 -9.00 -2.34
CA LEU A 32 3.30 -10.32 -1.81
C LEU A 32 2.78 -10.52 -0.37
N MET A 33 2.84 -9.49 0.49
CA MET A 33 2.30 -9.56 1.84
C MET A 33 0.78 -9.77 1.84
N GLU A 34 0.05 -9.11 0.95
CA GLU A 34 -1.39 -9.30 0.78
C GLU A 34 -1.75 -10.71 0.33
N GLN A 35 -1.00 -11.32 -0.59
CA GLN A 35 -1.20 -12.71 -0.99
C GLN A 35 -0.95 -13.66 0.19
N GLN A 36 0.19 -13.50 0.87
CA GLN A 36 0.57 -14.35 2.00
C GLN A 36 -0.42 -14.24 3.18
N VAL A 37 -0.92 -13.03 3.46
CA VAL A 37 -1.93 -12.80 4.52
C VAL A 37 -3.31 -13.25 4.05
N GLY A 38 -3.67 -13.00 2.79
CA GLY A 38 -4.94 -13.36 2.20
C GLY A 38 -5.26 -14.84 2.32
N GLU A 39 -4.28 -15.70 2.05
CA GLU A 39 -4.37 -17.16 2.24
C GLU A 39 -4.72 -17.58 3.68
N GLN A 40 -4.32 -16.78 4.68
CA GLN A 40 -4.55 -17.06 6.10
C GLN A 40 -5.86 -16.47 6.63
N THR A 41 -6.29 -15.33 6.08
CA THR A 41 -7.45 -14.56 6.58
C THR A 41 -8.71 -14.74 5.74
N GLY A 42 -8.57 -15.34 4.55
CA GLY A 42 -9.64 -15.38 3.54
C GLY A 42 -9.71 -14.11 2.68
N SER A 43 -8.85 -13.11 2.91
CA SER A 43 -8.84 -11.87 2.11
C SER A 43 -8.19 -12.03 0.74
N TRP A 44 -7.76 -13.25 0.37
CA TRP A 44 -7.41 -13.56 -1.03
C TRP A 44 -8.60 -13.36 -1.98
N ARG A 45 -9.82 -13.28 -1.45
CA ARG A 45 -11.07 -12.99 -2.18
C ARG A 45 -11.32 -11.51 -2.41
N ASP A 46 -10.47 -10.64 -1.87
CA ASP A 46 -10.67 -9.19 -1.99
C ASP A 46 -10.63 -8.74 -3.45
N LEU A 47 -11.73 -8.09 -3.86
CA LEU A 47 -11.95 -7.56 -5.19
C LEU A 47 -11.51 -6.09 -5.27
N ALA A 48 -11.22 -5.66 -6.49
CA ALA A 48 -10.90 -4.27 -6.78
C ALA A 48 -12.05 -3.35 -6.38
N LYS A 49 -11.78 -2.42 -5.44
CA LYS A 49 -12.75 -1.46 -4.90
C LYS A 49 -13.95 -2.13 -4.20
N ASN A 50 -14.72 -1.32 -3.51
CA ASN A 50 -16.08 -1.68 -3.06
C ASN A 50 -16.97 -0.46 -2.88
N ASP A 51 -18.27 -0.72 -2.73
CA ASP A 51 -19.28 0.32 -2.55
C ASP A 51 -19.45 0.74 -1.06
N GLY A 52 -18.44 0.42 -0.24
CA GLY A 52 -18.36 0.81 1.17
C GLY A 52 -19.09 -0.11 2.16
N ASP A 53 -19.72 -1.18 1.68
CA ASP A 53 -20.47 -2.14 2.49
C ASP A 53 -19.63 -3.34 2.93
N GLY A 54 -18.52 -3.65 2.25
CA GLY A 54 -17.54 -4.68 2.66
C GLY A 54 -18.18 -6.02 3.03
N SER A 55 -19.34 -6.31 2.45
CA SER A 55 -20.33 -7.22 3.00
C SER A 55 -20.05 -8.68 2.66
N GLU A 56 -19.18 -8.90 1.68
CA GLU A 56 -18.73 -10.21 1.23
C GLU A 56 -17.58 -10.75 2.09
N ILE A 57 -17.64 -12.05 2.42
CA ILE A 57 -16.61 -12.71 3.23
C ILE A 57 -15.26 -12.65 2.49
N GLY A 58 -14.32 -11.91 3.07
CA GLY A 58 -12.97 -11.72 2.54
C GLY A 58 -12.76 -10.40 1.79
N GLN A 59 -13.80 -9.61 1.55
CA GLN A 59 -13.69 -8.26 0.96
C GLN A 59 -13.21 -7.25 2.01
N LEU A 60 -12.32 -6.34 1.59
CA LEU A 60 -11.77 -5.28 2.43
C LEU A 60 -12.22 -3.90 1.93
N ASP A 61 -12.64 -3.03 2.85
CA ASP A 61 -12.92 -1.63 2.58
C ASP A 61 -11.65 -0.77 2.59
N CYS A 62 -11.75 0.50 2.16
CA CYS A 62 -10.60 1.39 2.12
C CYS A 62 -9.95 1.63 3.50
N ILE A 63 -10.70 1.47 4.58
CA ILE A 63 -10.19 1.65 5.95
C ILE A 63 -9.34 0.43 6.32
N ALA A 64 -9.82 -0.79 6.07
CA ALA A 64 -9.10 -2.02 6.30
C ALA A 64 -7.84 -2.09 5.42
N GLU A 65 -7.97 -1.81 4.12
CA GLU A 65 -6.85 -1.76 3.16
C GLU A 65 -5.77 -0.78 3.62
N SER A 66 -6.14 0.47 3.89
CA SER A 66 -5.16 1.47 4.34
C SER A 66 -4.54 1.11 5.70
N THR A 67 -5.27 0.44 6.59
CA THR A 67 -4.75 -0.04 7.88
C THR A 67 -3.71 -1.14 7.67
N ASN A 68 -4.04 -2.16 6.88
CA ASN A 68 -3.18 -3.29 6.58
C ASN A 68 -1.89 -2.82 5.88
N THR A 69 -2.02 -2.00 4.85
CA THR A 69 -0.87 -1.43 4.13
C THR A 69 0.01 -0.58 5.04
N THR A 70 -0.56 0.19 5.97
CA THR A 70 0.23 0.92 6.99
C THR A 70 1.01 -0.04 7.90
N ILE A 71 0.41 -1.16 8.30
CA ILE A 71 1.08 -2.18 9.12
C ILE A 71 2.24 -2.81 8.33
N TYR A 72 2.03 -3.19 7.08
CA TYR A 72 3.07 -3.74 6.22
C TYR A 72 4.25 -2.77 6.06
N LEU A 73 3.98 -1.50 5.76
CA LEU A 73 5.00 -0.46 5.67
C LEU A 73 5.80 -0.31 6.99
N LYS A 74 5.11 -0.36 8.14
CA LYS A 74 5.79 -0.33 9.46
C LYS A 74 6.67 -1.55 9.69
N LEU A 75 6.25 -2.74 9.26
CA LEU A 75 7.07 -3.95 9.36
C LEU A 75 8.33 -3.85 8.48
N LEU A 76 8.21 -3.34 7.25
CA LEU A 76 9.35 -3.07 6.37
C LEU A 76 10.32 -2.06 7.00
N ALA A 77 9.79 -0.99 7.60
CA ALA A 77 10.59 0.02 8.29
C ALA A 77 11.32 -0.54 9.53
N GLN A 78 10.62 -1.34 10.35
CA GLN A 78 11.21 -2.00 11.52
C GLN A 78 12.35 -2.94 11.16
N ASP A 79 12.25 -3.61 10.00
CA ASP A 79 13.30 -4.46 9.45
C ASP A 79 14.37 -3.68 8.66
N ARG A 80 14.34 -2.34 8.71
CA ARG A 80 15.31 -1.44 8.06
C ARG A 80 15.41 -1.63 6.55
N LEU A 81 14.32 -2.08 5.92
CA LEU A 81 14.25 -2.24 4.46
C LEU A 81 14.00 -0.91 3.75
N LEU A 82 13.37 0.05 4.43
CA LEU A 82 13.14 1.40 3.91
C LEU A 82 14.34 2.30 4.24
N ARG A 83 15.08 2.70 3.21
CA ARG A 83 16.25 3.59 3.27
C ARG A 83 15.94 5.00 2.74
N TRP A 84 15.02 5.11 1.79
CA TRP A 84 14.70 6.36 1.10
C TRP A 84 13.42 7.01 1.62
N HIS A 85 12.53 6.23 2.24
CA HIS A 85 11.26 6.72 2.76
C HIS A 85 11.06 6.39 4.23
N GLN A 86 10.26 7.20 4.88
CA GLN A 86 9.70 6.95 6.21
C GLN A 86 8.18 6.81 6.11
N VAL A 87 7.59 5.93 6.92
CA VAL A 87 6.14 5.77 7.01
C VAL A 87 5.55 7.00 7.71
N THR A 88 4.46 7.56 7.16
CA THR A 88 3.75 8.70 7.76
C THR A 88 2.32 8.32 8.13
N GLU A 89 1.60 9.27 8.74
CA GLU A 89 0.20 9.08 9.10
C GLU A 89 -0.67 8.98 7.84
N ARG A 90 -1.60 8.03 7.85
CA ARG A 90 -2.58 7.81 6.79
C ARG A 90 -3.26 9.11 6.38
N ARG A 91 -3.63 9.20 5.10
CA ARG A 91 -4.34 10.35 4.54
C ARG A 91 -5.75 9.98 4.16
N ARG A 92 -6.64 10.96 4.27
CA ARG A 92 -8.04 10.87 3.90
C ARG A 92 -8.35 11.92 2.84
N ARG A 93 -9.07 11.53 1.80
CA ARG A 93 -9.74 12.47 0.88
C ARG A 93 -11.25 12.29 0.96
N ASN A 94 -11.98 13.35 0.66
CA ASN A 94 -13.43 13.32 0.56
C ASN A 94 -13.89 14.08 -0.70
N PRO A 95 -13.76 13.48 -1.90
CA PRO A 95 -14.30 14.06 -3.11
C PRO A 95 -15.81 14.19 -2.93
N TRP A 96 -16.33 15.41 -3.12
CA TRP A 96 -17.77 15.69 -3.13
C TRP A 96 -18.53 15.34 -1.83
N LEU A 97 -17.85 15.35 -0.68
CA LEU A 97 -18.42 15.14 0.67
C LEU A 97 -18.97 13.73 1.00
N PHE A 98 -19.09 12.81 0.04
CA PHE A 98 -19.68 11.47 0.25
C PHE A 98 -18.73 10.29 -0.05
N ASN A 99 -17.60 10.49 -0.72
CA ASN A 99 -16.68 9.42 -1.12
C ASN A 99 -15.43 9.40 -0.24
N ILE A 100 -15.60 9.12 1.06
CA ILE A 100 -14.49 9.07 1.99
C ILE A 100 -13.55 7.94 1.58
N HIS A 101 -12.32 8.29 1.26
CA HIS A 101 -11.28 7.34 0.88
C HIS A 101 -10.04 7.54 1.73
N TRP A 102 -9.43 6.43 2.16
CA TRP A 102 -8.23 6.42 2.99
C TRP A 102 -7.08 5.72 2.27
N THR A 103 -5.86 6.19 2.52
CA THR A 103 -4.64 5.57 1.99
C THR A 103 -3.54 5.54 3.04
N ALA A 104 -2.66 4.55 2.94
CA ALA A 104 -1.38 4.55 3.64
C ALA A 104 -0.42 5.53 2.98
N THR A 105 0.62 5.96 3.69
CA THR A 105 1.53 6.97 3.18
C THR A 105 2.98 6.70 3.56
N ILE A 106 3.85 7.11 2.65
CA ILE A 106 5.30 7.18 2.86
C ILE A 106 5.78 8.56 2.44
N MET A 107 6.82 9.06 3.08
CA MET A 107 7.46 10.32 2.72
C MET A 107 8.92 10.08 2.41
N GLU A 108 9.35 10.54 1.24
CA GLU A 108 10.74 10.50 0.85
C GLU A 108 11.56 11.43 1.76
N ILE A 109 12.68 10.92 2.28
CA ILE A 109 13.46 11.60 3.31
C ILE A 109 14.10 12.88 2.76
N GLN A 110 14.67 12.82 1.55
CA GLN A 110 15.43 13.93 0.96
C GLN A 110 14.52 15.03 0.42
N SER A 111 13.58 14.68 -0.46
CA SER A 111 12.69 15.66 -1.11
C SER A 111 11.54 16.12 -0.22
N ARG A 112 11.23 15.37 0.85
CA ARG A 112 10.03 15.54 1.69
C ARG A 112 8.72 15.35 0.91
N GLN A 113 8.77 14.80 -0.30
CA GLN A 113 7.59 14.44 -1.07
C GLN A 113 6.87 13.28 -0.37
N GLU A 114 5.59 13.49 -0.05
CA GLU A 114 4.72 12.44 0.46
C GLU A 114 4.04 11.73 -0.70
N TYR A 115 3.92 10.41 -0.59
CA TYR A 115 3.29 9.53 -1.56
C TYR A 115 2.16 8.76 -0.88
N ALA A 116 1.03 8.67 -1.56
CA ALA A 116 0.00 7.70 -1.23
C ALA A 116 0.51 6.29 -1.58
N VAL A 117 0.15 5.29 -0.79
CA VAL A 117 0.36 3.86 -1.05
C VAL A 117 -1.00 3.19 -0.88
N ASP A 118 -1.68 2.98 -2.00
CA ASP A 118 -3.11 2.64 -2.02
C ASP A 118 -3.34 1.29 -2.72
N SER A 119 -3.61 0.27 -1.91
CA SER A 119 -3.89 -1.10 -2.35
C SER A 119 -5.33 -1.33 -2.80
N TRP A 120 -6.26 -0.44 -2.44
CA TRP A 120 -7.71 -0.64 -2.61
C TRP A 120 -8.20 -0.64 -4.07
N PHE A 121 -7.43 -0.06 -4.99
CA PHE A 121 -7.89 0.13 -6.39
C PHE A 121 -7.97 -1.16 -7.21
N PHE A 122 -7.25 -2.20 -6.80
CA PHE A 122 -7.11 -3.45 -7.54
C PHE A 122 -7.41 -4.64 -6.61
N ALA A 123 -7.55 -5.84 -7.18
CA ALA A 123 -7.80 -7.04 -6.40
C ALA A 123 -6.58 -7.45 -5.56
N ASN A 124 -6.81 -8.31 -4.56
CA ASN A 124 -5.79 -8.80 -3.65
C ASN A 124 -4.46 -9.15 -4.34
N GLY A 125 -3.35 -8.66 -3.79
CA GLY A 125 -2.03 -9.05 -4.26
C GLY A 125 -1.61 -8.39 -5.58
N HIS A 126 -2.42 -7.48 -6.12
CA HIS A 126 -1.98 -6.58 -7.16
C HIS A 126 -1.10 -5.47 -6.54
N PRO A 127 -0.03 -5.03 -7.22
CA PRO A 127 0.76 -3.89 -6.75
C PRO A 127 -0.11 -2.66 -6.40
N PRO A 128 0.07 -2.06 -5.21
CA PRO A 128 -0.67 -0.87 -4.82
C PRO A 128 -0.30 0.31 -5.73
N VAL A 129 -1.18 1.29 -5.82
CA VAL A 129 -0.90 2.57 -6.44
C VAL A 129 0.01 3.40 -5.52
N ILE A 130 1.19 3.78 -6.02
CA ILE A 130 2.08 4.76 -5.39
C ILE A 130 2.17 5.99 -6.27
N GLN A 131 1.78 7.15 -5.74
CA GLN A 131 1.84 8.44 -6.45
C GLN A 131 1.96 9.63 -5.49
N PRO A 132 2.40 10.81 -5.94
CA PRO A 132 2.45 12.02 -5.11
C PRO A 132 1.12 12.28 -4.42
N ILE A 133 1.17 12.64 -3.13
CA ILE A 133 -0.04 12.77 -2.31
C ILE A 133 -1.00 13.84 -2.86
N GLU A 134 -0.48 14.88 -3.50
CA GLU A 134 -1.27 15.95 -4.11
C GLU A 134 -2.12 15.44 -5.28
N ALA A 135 -1.54 14.58 -6.13
CA ALA A 135 -2.25 13.94 -7.23
C ALA A 135 -3.34 12.99 -6.70
N TRP A 136 -3.04 12.25 -5.63
CA TRP A 136 -4.01 11.38 -4.98
C TRP A 136 -5.13 12.17 -4.32
N LEU A 137 -4.83 13.26 -3.60
CA LEU A 137 -5.85 14.12 -2.99
C LEU A 137 -6.77 14.75 -4.04
N ALA A 138 -6.22 15.08 -5.22
CA ALA A 138 -6.96 15.62 -6.35
C ALA A 138 -7.79 14.58 -7.13
N GLY A 139 -7.66 13.28 -6.82
CA GLY A 139 -8.38 12.23 -7.53
C GLY A 139 -7.85 11.96 -8.94
N GLN A 140 -6.58 12.28 -9.23
CA GLN A 140 -5.98 12.02 -10.53
C GLN A 140 -5.83 10.51 -10.78
N ASP A 141 -6.06 10.09 -12.02
CA ASP A 141 -5.90 8.71 -12.47
C ASP A 141 -4.44 8.24 -12.41
N PHE A 142 -4.26 6.92 -12.29
CA PHE A 142 -2.96 6.27 -12.15
C PHE A 142 -2.57 5.61 -13.49
N GLY A 143 -1.70 6.26 -14.24
CA GLY A 143 -1.23 5.80 -15.56
C GLY A 143 -0.37 6.87 -16.22
N PRO A 144 0.43 6.55 -17.25
CA PRO A 144 1.16 7.59 -17.96
C PRO A 144 0.17 8.57 -18.60
N LYS A 145 0.54 9.85 -18.65
CA LYS A 145 0.01 10.74 -19.69
C LYS A 145 0.60 10.35 -21.04
#